data_AF-A0A496QNS2-F1
#
_entry.id   AF-A0A496QNS2-F1
#
_cell.length_a   1.000
_cell.length_b   1.000
_cell.length_c   1.000
_cell.angle_alpha   90.00
_cell.angle_beta   90.00
_cell.angle_gamma   90.00
#
_symmetry.space_group_name_H-M   'P 1'
#
loop_
_entity.id
_entity.type
_entity.pdbx_description
1 polymer ?
#
loop_
_entity_poly.entity_id
_entity_poly.type
_entity_poly.pdbx_seq_one_letter_code
_entity_poly.pdbx_strand_id
1 'polypeptide(L)'
;MSIIRKMAIQQKRAMVRVRYIKSREPATIGVCPACWNIKERRQVLLKKLNKMGLEVVYKGDRYDGFYHRDKNHSPGCPYRNISPDPWKRFRTAMEKKKRTY
;
A
#
# COMPACT_ATOMS: atom_id res chain seq x y z
N MET A 1 4.02 13.05 20.33
CA MET A 1 3.71 12.41 19.03
C MET A 1 2.71 13.26 18.27
N SER A 2 2.96 13.53 16.98
CA SER A 2 1.99 14.28 16.14
C SER A 2 0.67 13.54 16.00
N ILE A 3 -0.43 14.29 15.90
CA ILE A 3 -1.80 13.74 15.74
C ILE A 3 -1.89 12.81 14.52
N ILE A 4 -1.24 13.19 13.43
CA ILE A 4 -1.16 12.40 12.18
C ILE A 4 -0.56 11.02 12.45
N ARG A 5 0.50 10.94 13.27
CA ARG A 5 1.14 9.66 13.62
C ARG A 5 0.24 8.80 14.51
N LYS A 6 -0.49 9.40 15.46
CA LYS A 6 -1.47 8.69 16.29
C LYS A 6 -2.58 8.08 15.43
N MET A 7 -3.14 8.84 14.49
CA MET A 7 -4.16 8.35 13.55
C MET A 7 -3.64 7.22 12.66
N ALA A 8 -2.42 7.35 12.13
CA ALA A 8 -1.82 6.30 11.30
C ALA A 8 -1.63 4.98 12.06
N ILE A 9 -1.24 5.04 13.34
CA ILE A 9 -1.09 3.88 14.21
C ILE A 9 -2.45 3.25 14.52
N GLN A 10 -3.46 4.05 14.87
CA GLN A 10 -4.83 3.57 15.09
C GLN A 10 -5.40 2.88 13.85
N GLN A 11 -5.07 3.40 12.66
CA GLN A 11 -5.43 2.81 11.37
C GLN A 11 -4.50 1.68 10.92
N LYS A 12 -3.64 1.14 11.80
CA LYS A 12 -2.71 0.03 11.50
C LYS A 12 -1.94 0.25 10.18
N ARG A 13 -1.49 1.48 9.92
CA ARG A 13 -0.72 1.85 8.72
C ARG A 13 0.77 1.69 8.97
N ALA A 14 1.49 1.25 7.95
CA ALA A 14 2.95 1.26 7.95
C ALA A 14 3.45 2.69 7.69
N MET A 15 4.37 3.18 8.52
CA MET A 15 4.96 4.51 8.35
C MET A 15 6.19 4.41 7.45
N VAL A 16 6.11 4.96 6.24
CA VAL A 16 7.21 4.98 5.27
C VAL A 16 7.91 6.34 5.33
N ARG A 17 9.24 6.31 5.30
CA ARG A 17 10.07 7.53 5.24
C ARG A 17 10.10 8.06 3.82
N VAL A 18 9.64 9.28 3.65
CA VAL A 18 9.57 9.98 2.37
C VAL A 18 10.28 11.32 2.47
N ARG A 19 10.50 11.97 1.33
CA ARG A 19 10.93 13.36 1.28
C ARG A 19 10.14 14.10 0.20
N TYR A 20 9.99 15.41 0.38
CA TYR A 20 9.45 16.26 -0.67
C TYR A 20 10.46 16.39 -1.80
N ILE A 21 10.01 16.20 -3.04
CA ILE A 21 10.89 16.22 -4.22
C ILE A 21 11.52 17.61 -4.41
N LYS A 22 10.74 18.67 -4.16
CA LYS A 22 11.18 20.07 -4.34
C LYS A 22 12.11 20.56 -3.23
N SER A 23 11.70 20.46 -1.97
CA SER A 23 12.45 21.00 -0.83
C SER A 23 13.48 20.02 -0.26
N ARG A 24 13.43 18.74 -0.65
CA ARG A 24 14.19 17.62 -0.05
C ARG A 24 13.92 17.39 1.44
N GLU A 25 12.94 18.07 2.03
CA GLU A 25 12.62 17.94 3.45
C GLU A 25 12.10 16.53 3.78
N PRO A 26 12.57 15.93 4.87
CA PRO A 26 12.14 14.61 5.29
C PRO A 26 10.71 14.66 5.84
N ALA A 27 9.93 13.64 5.50
CA ALA A 27 8.58 13.45 6.00
C ALA A 27 8.30 11.95 6.22
N THR A 28 7.13 11.65 6.79
CA THR A 28 6.66 10.27 6.92
C THR A 28 5.21 10.18 6.50
N ILE A 29 4.83 9.08 5.86
CA ILE A 29 3.47 8.86 5.40
C ILE A 29 2.99 7.46 5.78
N GLY A 30 1.73 7.39 6.23
CA GLY A 30 1.08 6.13 6.54
C GLY A 30 0.53 5.46 5.29
N VAL A 31 0.99 4.25 4.99
CA VAL A 31 0.51 3.41 3.87
C VAL A 31 -0.10 2.11 4.38
N CYS A 32 -0.91 1.45 3.55
CA CYS A 32 -1.41 0.12 3.87
C CYS A 32 -0.27 -0.91 3.83
N PRO A 33 0.01 -1.66 4.92
CA PRO A 33 1.15 -2.58 5.00
C PRO A 33 1.08 -3.68 3.95
N ALA A 34 -0.09 -4.33 3.81
CA ALA A 34 -0.29 -5.38 2.82
C ALA A 34 -0.14 -4.88 1.37
N CYS A 35 -0.72 -3.71 1.05
CA CYS A 35 -0.58 -3.13 -0.29
C CYS A 35 0.85 -2.70 -0.58
N TRP A 36 1.55 -2.19 0.45
CA TRP A 36 2.97 -1.88 0.33
C TRP A 36 3.76 -3.15 0.06
N ASN A 37 3.30 -4.32 0.50
CA ASN A 37 4.03 -5.58 0.32
C ASN A 37 3.79 -6.27 -1.04
N ILE A 38 2.71 -5.95 -1.73
CA ILE A 38 2.38 -6.54 -3.04
C ILE A 38 2.98 -5.64 -4.12
N LYS A 39 3.86 -6.18 -4.95
CA LYS A 39 4.67 -5.43 -5.93
C LYS A 39 3.83 -4.53 -6.85
N GLU A 40 2.76 -5.07 -7.41
CA GLU A 40 1.84 -4.36 -8.32
C GLU A 40 1.13 -3.22 -7.59
N ARG A 41 0.72 -3.45 -6.33
CA ARG A 41 0.02 -2.44 -5.52
C ARG A 41 0.99 -1.37 -5.01
N ARG A 42 2.23 -1.73 -4.68
CA ARG A 42 3.30 -0.79 -4.33
C ARG A 42 3.58 0.16 -5.48
N GLN A 43 3.64 -0.32 -6.72
CA GLN A 43 3.83 0.54 -7.89
C GLN A 43 2.75 1.63 -8.00
N VAL A 44 1.49 1.26 -7.75
CA VAL A 44 0.37 2.22 -7.72
C VAL A 44 0.54 3.22 -6.57
N LEU A 45 0.96 2.76 -5.38
CA LEU A 45 1.20 3.66 -4.24
C LEU A 45 2.37 4.62 -4.49
N LEU A 46 3.47 4.15 -5.07
CA LEU A 46 4.62 4.99 -5.45
C LEU A 46 4.22 6.06 -6.48
N LYS A 47 3.41 5.69 -7.49
CA LYS A 47 2.84 6.68 -8.44
C LYS A 47 1.99 7.73 -7.73
N LYS A 48 1.18 7.34 -6.74
CA LYS A 48 0.39 8.28 -5.93
C LYS A 48 1.28 9.22 -5.10
N LEU A 49 2.32 8.69 -4.46
CA LEU A 49 3.29 9.51 -3.71
C LEU A 49 3.97 10.53 -4.63
N ASN A 50 4.41 10.11 -5.81
CA ASN A 50 5.03 11.01 -6.78
C ASN A 50 4.07 12.14 -7.20
N LYS A 51 2.79 11.83 -7.46
CA LYS A 51 1.76 12.85 -7.73
C LYS A 51 1.58 13.85 -6.57
N MET A 52 1.84 13.43 -5.34
CA MET A 52 1.82 14.31 -4.16
C MET A 52 3.14 15.06 -3.95
N GLY A 53 4.11 14.94 -4.87
CA GLY A 53 5.43 15.55 -4.74
C GLY A 53 6.34 14.84 -3.72
N LEU A 54 6.07 13.57 -3.41
CA LEU A 54 6.80 12.78 -2.43
C LEU A 54 7.57 11.63 -3.10
N GLU A 55 8.78 11.39 -2.63
CA GLU A 55 9.58 10.22 -3.02
C GLU A 55 10.04 9.44 -1.79
N VAL A 56 10.22 8.12 -1.94
CA VAL A 56 10.67 7.24 -0.86
C VAL A 56 12.18 7.36 -0.67
N VAL A 57 12.61 7.59 0.57
CA VAL A 57 14.02 7.82 0.89
C VAL A 57 14.78 6.50 1.02
N TYR A 58 14.19 5.52 1.70
CA TYR A 58 14.88 4.27 2.06
C TYR A 58 14.84 3.24 0.92
N LYS A 59 16.00 2.64 0.60
CA LYS A 59 16.12 1.67 -0.49
C LYS A 59 15.19 0.46 -0.31
N GLY A 60 15.02 -0.01 0.93
CA GLY A 60 14.12 -1.13 1.26
C GLY A 60 12.62 -0.84 1.05
N ASP A 61 12.23 0.41 0.90
CA ASP A 61 10.85 0.82 0.65
C ASP A 61 10.60 1.19 -0.83
N ARG A 62 11.64 1.11 -1.68
CA ARG A 62 11.51 1.34 -3.12
C ARG A 62 10.79 0.16 -3.78
N TYR A 63 10.53 0.30 -5.08
CA TYR A 63 9.86 -0.74 -5.87
C TYR A 63 10.56 -2.10 -5.75
N ASP A 64 11.89 -2.10 -5.78
CA ASP A 64 12.82 -3.22 -5.64
C ASP A 64 13.20 -3.57 -4.19
N GLY A 65 12.58 -2.90 -3.21
CA GLY A 65 12.89 -3.09 -1.80
C GLY A 65 12.37 -4.41 -1.20
N PHE A 66 12.61 -4.63 0.09
CA PHE A 66 12.26 -5.87 0.79
C PHE A 66 10.75 -6.03 1.02
N TYR A 67 10.31 -7.29 1.13
CA TYR A 67 8.91 -7.67 1.28
C TYR A 67 8.71 -8.64 2.46
N HIS A 68 7.73 -8.36 3.31
CA HIS A 68 7.29 -9.20 4.43
C HIS A 68 5.86 -9.69 4.18
N ARG A 69 5.69 -10.98 3.88
CA ARG A 69 4.41 -11.57 3.45
C ARG A 69 3.30 -11.49 4.50
N ASP A 70 3.65 -11.44 5.78
CA ASP A 70 2.67 -11.54 6.89
C ASP A 70 2.05 -10.19 7.30
N LYS A 71 2.02 -9.23 6.37
CA LYS A 71 1.52 -7.89 6.62
C LYS A 71 0.03 -7.81 6.30
N ASN A 72 -0.79 -7.51 7.32
CA ASN A 72 -2.22 -7.32 7.18
C ASN A 72 -2.59 -5.98 6.52
N HIS A 73 -3.77 -5.95 5.88
CA HIS A 73 -4.34 -4.72 5.33
C HIS A 73 -4.76 -3.76 6.43
N SER A 74 -4.52 -2.46 6.24
CA SER A 74 -5.10 -1.43 7.11
C SER A 74 -6.64 -1.38 6.97
N PRO A 75 -7.38 -1.00 8.02
CA PRO A 75 -8.80 -0.67 7.93
C PRO A 75 -9.07 0.34 6.80
N GLY A 76 -10.15 0.14 6.06
CA GLY A 76 -10.53 0.97 4.91
C GLY A 76 -9.69 0.77 3.64
N CYS A 77 -8.79 -0.22 3.59
CA CYS A 77 -8.05 -0.49 2.37
C CYS A 77 -8.97 -1.03 1.25
N PRO A 78 -8.99 -0.42 0.05
CA PRO A 78 -9.86 -0.86 -1.04
C PRO A 78 -9.51 -2.25 -1.57
N TYR A 79 -8.28 -2.71 -1.32
CA TYR A 79 -7.81 -4.02 -1.75
C TYR A 79 -7.93 -5.11 -0.68
N ARG A 80 -8.51 -4.80 0.49
CA ARG A 80 -8.60 -5.74 1.63
C ARG A 80 -9.32 -7.04 1.26
N ASN A 81 -10.39 -6.93 0.49
CA ASN A 81 -11.25 -8.08 0.11
C ASN A 81 -10.93 -8.59 -1.30
N ILE A 82 -9.83 -8.14 -1.91
CA ILE A 82 -9.43 -8.52 -3.26
C ILE A 82 -8.19 -9.40 -3.16
N SER A 83 -8.31 -10.65 -3.63
CA SER A 83 -7.16 -11.56 -3.74
C SER A 83 -6.03 -10.90 -4.54
N PRO A 84 -4.77 -10.97 -4.09
CA PRO A 84 -3.64 -10.51 -4.90
C PRO A 84 -3.42 -11.38 -6.15
N ASP A 85 -3.77 -12.68 -6.08
CA ASP A 85 -3.65 -13.61 -7.21
C ASP A 85 -4.71 -13.33 -8.30
N PRO A 86 -4.29 -12.95 -9.54
CA PRO A 86 -5.20 -12.72 -10.66
C PRO A 86 -6.03 -13.94 -11.04
N TRP A 87 -5.47 -15.15 -10.96
CA TRP A 87 -6.18 -16.39 -11.35
C TRP A 87 -7.25 -16.76 -10.35
N LYS A 88 -7.01 -16.58 -9.06
CA LYS A 88 -8.05 -16.73 -8.03
C LYS A 88 -9.17 -15.71 -8.22
N ARG A 89 -8.86 -14.46 -8.59
CA ARG A 89 -9.88 -13.45 -8.90
C ARG A 89 -10.73 -13.87 -10.10
N PHE A 90 -10.09 -14.34 -11.17
CA PHE A 90 -10.77 -14.81 -12.37
C PHE A 90 -11.69 -16.00 -12.06
N ARG A 91 -11.21 -17.03 -11.36
CA ARG A 91 -12.01 -18.18 -10.93
C ARG A 91 -13.22 -17.77 -10.10
N THR A 92 -13.02 -16.90 -9.10
CA THR A 92 -14.12 -16.42 -8.23
C THR A 92 -15.18 -15.68 -9.04
N ALA A 93 -14.77 -14.87 -10.03
CA ALA A 93 -15.70 -14.17 -10.91
C ALA A 93 -16.52 -15.12 -11.80
N MET A 94 -15.87 -16.17 -12.33
CA MET A 94 -16.54 -17.20 -13.14
C MET A 94 -17.54 -18.02 -12.31
N GLU A 95 -17.18 -18.41 -11.09
CA GLU A 95 -18.07 -19.12 -10.15
C GLU A 95 -19.29 -18.27 -9.77
N LYS A 96 -19.09 -16.97 -9.52
CA LYS A 96 -20.19 -16.06 -9.21
C LYS A 96 -21.17 -15.95 -10.37
N LYS A 97 -20.68 -15.89 -11.62
CA LYS A 97 -21.52 -15.83 -12.82
C LYS A 97 -22.32 -17.12 -13.04
N LYS A 98 -21.74 -18.29 -12.73
CA LYS A 98 -22.43 -19.59 -12.80
C LYS A 98 -23.57 -19.75 -11.79
N ARG A 99 -23.54 -19.05 -10.65
CA ARG A 99 -24.59 -19.12 -9.61
C ARG A 99 -25.80 -18.22 -9.89
N THR A 100 -25.68 -17.30 -10.84
CA THR A 100 -26.73 -16.34 -11.22
C THR A 100 -27.55 -16.78 -12.44
N TYR A 101 -27.19 -17.91 -13.05
CA TYR A 101 -27.96 -18.62 -14.08
C TYR A 101 -28.45 -19.93 -13.48
#